data_AF-A0A4Q7YZE0-F1
#
_entry.id   AF-A0A4Q7YZE0-F1
#
_cell.length_a   1.000
_cell.length_b   1.000
_cell.length_c   1.000
_cell.angle_alpha   90.00
_cell.angle_beta   90.00
_cell.angle_gamma   90.00
#
_symmetry.space_group_name_H-M   'P 1'
#
loop_
_entity.id
_entity.type
_entity.pdbx_description
1 polymer ?
#
loop_
_entity_poly.entity_id
_entity_poly.type
_entity_poly.pdbx_seq_one_letter_code
_entity_poly.pdbx_strand_id
1 'polypeptide(L)'
;MKSRPGCVIAALCAVMFASLPGRRAEASVALLMEEPYGKFGAFNPTGHAAMYLNHVCAESPTELRMCHDGEYGVVISRYHKMDGYDWIAVPLIPYLYAVNSIDEIPVTVDKAQVAELRDAYRRAHLERLAPDTDKGAAPKGEWAQLVGASYDRTIHGFQVETTQEQDERFIAYVNDRKNVGHFNLFLHNCADFSRVALDMYFPHAIHRNFIADAGLTTPKQVARSLVSYGKKHPELKMTAFVIPQVPGNMRRSHSVDGVAESLVKSKKYIIPLVALNPEVSGAIVVAYLVDGRLKMPKDAMVFQIDDVEVTDSAVDRAATPAGTRTALRLPTAGTGAQNH
;
A
#
# COMPACT_ATOMS: atom_id res chain seq x y z
N MET A 1 -39.85 51.20 -53.54
CA MET A 1 -39.27 51.81 -52.32
C MET A 1 -39.88 51.10 -51.12
N LYS A 2 -39.13 50.21 -50.44
CA LYS A 2 -38.47 50.41 -49.11
C LYS A 2 -39.50 50.87 -48.05
N SER A 3 -39.82 50.12 -47.00
CA SER A 3 -38.96 49.42 -46.04
C SER A 3 -39.65 48.25 -45.29
N ARG A 4 -38.83 47.27 -44.88
CA ARG A 4 -39.04 46.19 -43.88
C ARG A 4 -38.42 46.67 -42.53
N PRO A 5 -38.39 45.91 -41.39
CA PRO A 5 -39.15 44.72 -40.93
C PRO A 5 -39.47 44.72 -39.39
N GLY A 6 -40.03 43.62 -38.86
CA GLY A 6 -39.94 43.18 -37.45
C GLY A 6 -41.02 42.14 -37.16
N CYS A 7 -40.82 40.82 -37.24
CA CYS A 7 -39.84 39.91 -36.61
C CYS A 7 -39.99 39.82 -35.08
N VAL A 8 -40.89 38.95 -34.61
CA VAL A 8 -40.80 38.32 -33.29
C VAL A 8 -41.09 36.83 -33.48
N ILE A 9 -40.03 36.05 -33.70
CA ILE A 9 -40.04 34.59 -33.52
C ILE A 9 -39.65 34.36 -32.07
N ALA A 10 -40.58 33.86 -31.26
CA ALA A 10 -40.32 33.44 -29.89
C ALA A 10 -39.51 32.13 -29.92
N ALA A 11 -38.22 32.21 -29.57
CA ALA A 11 -37.37 31.05 -29.37
C ALA A 11 -37.59 30.50 -27.95
N LEU A 12 -38.14 29.29 -27.84
CA LEU A 12 -38.08 28.48 -26.62
C LEU A 12 -36.63 28.06 -26.38
N CYS A 13 -35.94 28.73 -25.48
CA CYS A 13 -34.70 28.23 -24.88
C CYS A 13 -35.07 27.19 -23.81
N ALA A 14 -35.12 25.93 -24.19
CA ALA A 14 -35.09 24.81 -23.25
C ALA A 14 -33.69 24.77 -22.61
N VAL A 15 -33.58 25.24 -21.37
CA VAL A 15 -32.38 25.09 -20.54
C VAL A 15 -32.27 23.61 -20.17
N MET A 16 -31.49 22.84 -20.93
CA MET A 16 -30.95 21.57 -20.44
C MET A 16 -30.03 21.91 -19.27
N PHE A 17 -30.48 21.63 -18.05
CA PHE A 17 -29.58 21.41 -16.92
C PHE A 17 -28.77 20.15 -17.24
N ALA A 18 -27.65 20.32 -17.94
CA ALA A 18 -26.63 19.30 -18.04
C ALA A 18 -26.04 19.14 -16.63
N SER A 19 -26.52 18.15 -15.89
CA SER A 19 -25.83 17.58 -14.76
C SER A 19 -24.52 16.98 -15.27
N LEU A 20 -23.48 17.81 -15.39
CA LEU A 20 -22.11 17.34 -15.47
C LEU A 20 -21.91 16.43 -14.25
N PRO A 21 -21.67 15.12 -14.40
CA PRO A 21 -21.15 14.36 -13.28
C PRO A 21 -19.85 15.06 -12.90
N GLY A 22 -19.83 15.72 -11.74
CA GLY A 22 -18.59 16.19 -11.16
C GLY A 22 -17.63 15.03 -11.20
N ARG A 23 -16.46 15.22 -11.81
CA ARG A 23 -15.37 14.25 -11.68
C ARG A 23 -15.08 14.20 -10.19
N ARG A 24 -15.67 13.24 -9.49
CA ARG A 24 -15.26 12.90 -8.14
C ARG A 24 -13.77 12.58 -8.25
N ALA A 25 -12.97 13.09 -7.32
CA ALA A 25 -11.59 12.65 -7.20
C ALA A 25 -11.59 11.11 -7.25
N GLU A 26 -10.85 10.54 -8.20
CA GLU A 26 -10.79 9.08 -8.35
C GLU A 26 -10.02 8.56 -7.13
N ALA A 27 -10.76 7.93 -6.21
CA ALA A 27 -10.17 7.22 -5.10
C ALA A 27 -9.50 5.94 -5.60
N SER A 28 -8.71 5.30 -4.75
CA SER A 28 -8.09 4.03 -5.08
C SER A 28 -7.76 3.21 -3.85
N VAL A 29 -7.74 1.91 -4.09
CA VAL A 29 -7.25 0.91 -3.14
C VAL A 29 -6.09 0.17 -3.77
N ALA A 30 -5.03 -0.05 -3.00
CA ALA A 30 -3.88 -0.82 -3.43
C ALA A 30 -3.57 -1.97 -2.47
N LEU A 31 -3.29 -3.15 -3.02
CA LEU A 31 -2.65 -4.22 -2.27
C LEU A 31 -1.15 -3.93 -2.20
N LEU A 32 -0.62 -3.78 -0.99
CA LEU A 32 0.81 -3.74 -0.71
C LEU A 32 1.30 -5.16 -0.44
N MET A 33 2.09 -5.70 -1.36
CA MET A 33 2.75 -6.99 -1.22
C MET A 33 4.17 -6.79 -0.72
N GLU A 34 4.46 -7.35 0.44
CA GLU A 34 5.67 -7.11 1.20
C GLU A 34 6.42 -8.39 1.53
N GLU A 35 7.73 -8.28 1.64
CA GLU A 35 8.58 -9.37 2.09
C GLU A 35 8.36 -9.77 3.55
N PRO A 36 8.67 -11.03 3.90
CA PRO A 36 8.52 -11.51 5.26
C PRO A 36 9.44 -10.75 6.23
N TYR A 37 8.90 -10.34 7.38
CA TYR A 37 9.64 -9.61 8.41
C TYR A 37 9.80 -10.38 9.72
N GLY A 38 10.91 -10.10 10.42
CA GLY A 38 11.13 -10.55 11.79
C GLY A 38 11.25 -12.07 11.92
N LYS A 39 11.05 -12.56 13.15
CA LYS A 39 11.10 -13.99 13.45
C LYS A 39 9.95 -14.73 12.76
N PHE A 40 8.77 -14.13 12.71
CA PHE A 40 7.62 -14.71 12.02
C PHE A 40 7.91 -14.96 10.54
N GLY A 41 8.47 -13.96 9.83
CA GLY A 41 8.86 -14.11 8.43
C GLY A 41 10.00 -15.10 8.17
N ALA A 42 10.87 -15.34 9.17
CA ALA A 42 11.92 -16.35 9.06
C ALA A 42 11.37 -17.80 9.05
N PHE A 43 10.19 -18.02 9.64
CA PHE A 43 9.50 -19.32 9.61
C PHE A 43 8.42 -19.38 8.54
N ASN A 44 7.80 -18.24 8.21
CA ASN A 44 6.79 -18.13 7.17
C ASN A 44 7.23 -17.18 6.03
N PRO A 45 7.79 -17.72 4.94
CA PRO A 45 8.33 -16.93 3.83
C PRO A 45 7.29 -16.31 2.90
N THR A 46 5.98 -16.41 3.20
CA THR A 46 4.90 -15.95 2.30
C THR A 46 4.75 -14.42 2.20
N GLY A 47 5.43 -13.66 3.05
CA GLY A 47 5.38 -12.19 3.06
C GLY A 47 4.32 -11.60 3.99
N HIS A 48 4.13 -10.29 3.89
CA HIS A 48 3.03 -9.54 4.50
C HIS A 48 2.16 -8.92 3.40
N ALA A 49 0.87 -8.76 3.68
CA ALA A 49 -0.07 -8.07 2.82
C ALA A 49 -0.72 -6.94 3.62
N ALA A 50 -0.81 -5.76 3.02
CA ALA A 50 -1.56 -4.65 3.59
C ALA A 50 -2.41 -3.98 2.50
N MET A 51 -3.44 -3.25 2.92
CA MET A 51 -4.28 -2.48 2.02
C MET A 51 -3.95 -1.00 2.20
N TYR A 52 -3.56 -0.32 1.14
CA TYR A 52 -3.43 1.13 1.11
C TYR A 52 -4.69 1.73 0.49
N LEU A 53 -5.31 2.70 1.17
CA LEU A 53 -6.46 3.45 0.69
C LEU A 53 -6.09 4.92 0.67
N ASN A 54 -6.12 5.57 -0.49
CA ASN A 54 -5.63 6.95 -0.62
C ASN A 54 -6.68 8.01 -0.25
N HIS A 55 -7.96 7.65 -0.09
CA HIS A 55 -9.02 8.58 0.35
C HIS A 55 -9.69 8.17 1.68
N VAL A 56 -9.16 7.13 2.33
CA VAL A 56 -9.54 6.71 3.68
C VAL A 56 -8.37 6.96 4.60
N CYS A 57 -8.64 7.57 5.74
CA CYS A 57 -7.65 7.97 6.73
C CYS A 57 -7.94 7.33 8.09
N ALA A 58 -6.91 7.20 8.94
CA ALA A 58 -7.08 6.73 10.31
C ALA A 58 -7.53 7.90 11.19
N GLU A 59 -8.67 7.77 11.86
CA GLU A 59 -9.03 8.63 12.99
C GLU A 59 -8.23 8.22 14.24
N SER A 60 -8.08 6.90 14.41
CA SER A 60 -7.19 6.28 15.37
C SER A 60 -6.61 4.99 14.79
N PRO A 61 -5.65 4.32 15.44
CA PRO A 61 -5.15 3.03 14.96
C PRO A 61 -6.21 1.94 14.79
N THR A 62 -7.43 2.15 15.32
CA THR A 62 -8.53 1.19 15.35
C THR A 62 -9.84 1.77 14.81
N GLU A 63 -9.80 2.92 14.15
CA GLU A 63 -10.98 3.60 13.60
C GLU A 63 -10.62 4.34 12.31
N LEU A 64 -11.43 4.16 11.26
CA LEU A 64 -11.24 4.82 9.97
C LEU A 64 -12.24 5.97 9.77
N ARG A 65 -11.87 6.91 8.90
CA ARG A 65 -12.74 7.97 8.38
C ARG A 65 -12.36 8.31 6.95
N MET A 66 -13.16 9.14 6.28
CA MET A 66 -12.72 9.76 5.03
C MET A 66 -11.55 10.71 5.30
N CYS A 67 -10.63 10.82 4.35
CA CYS A 67 -9.56 11.79 4.42
C CYS A 67 -10.06 13.23 4.26
N HIS A 68 -9.31 14.16 4.84
CA HIS A 68 -9.36 15.59 4.59
C HIS A 68 -8.24 16.00 3.63
N ASP A 69 -8.29 17.25 3.17
CA ASP A 69 -7.25 17.85 2.36
C ASP A 69 -5.87 17.81 3.03
N GLY A 70 -4.85 17.52 2.25
CA GLY A 70 -3.46 17.42 2.70
C GLY A 70 -3.12 16.09 3.38
N GLU A 71 -4.05 15.14 3.46
CA GLU A 71 -3.78 13.80 3.97
C GLU A 71 -3.36 12.83 2.86
N TYR A 72 -2.68 11.74 3.22
CA TYR A 72 -2.08 10.80 2.28
C TYR A 72 -2.68 9.39 2.36
N GLY A 73 -3.86 9.27 2.99
CA GLY A 73 -4.51 7.99 3.18
C GLY A 73 -3.92 7.12 4.28
N VAL A 74 -4.37 5.86 4.29
CA VAL A 74 -4.10 4.90 5.37
C VAL A 74 -3.64 3.55 4.82
N VAL A 75 -2.76 2.90 5.57
CA VAL A 75 -2.44 1.49 5.40
C VAL A 75 -3.10 0.69 6.51
N ILE A 76 -3.95 -0.27 6.14
CA ILE A 76 -4.67 -1.14 7.05
C ILE A 76 -4.31 -2.60 6.80
N SER A 77 -4.02 -3.34 7.88
CA SER A 77 -3.75 -4.77 7.81
C SER A 77 -4.11 -5.49 9.10
N ARG A 78 -4.12 -6.82 9.03
CA ARG A 78 -4.19 -7.72 10.18
C ARG A 78 -2.78 -8.17 10.57
N TYR A 79 -2.46 -8.01 11.85
CA TYR A 79 -1.16 -8.32 12.40
C TYR A 79 -1.23 -9.45 13.43
N HIS A 80 -0.11 -10.15 13.59
CA HIS A 80 0.03 -11.14 14.65
C HIS A 80 0.42 -10.45 15.97
N LYS A 81 -0.35 -10.69 17.04
CA LYS A 81 -0.10 -10.17 18.41
C LYS A 81 -0.14 -8.64 18.53
N MET A 82 -1.23 -8.01 18.10
CA MET A 82 -1.52 -6.59 18.36
C MET A 82 -2.68 -6.45 19.34
N ASP A 83 -2.41 -6.65 20.63
CA ASP A 83 -3.34 -6.34 21.74
C ASP A 83 -4.79 -6.83 21.56
N GLY A 84 -4.99 -7.96 20.87
CA GLY A 84 -6.31 -8.55 20.61
C GLY A 84 -7.11 -7.92 19.45
N TYR A 85 -6.58 -6.89 18.79
CA TYR A 85 -7.22 -6.26 17.64
C TYR A 85 -7.17 -7.15 16.39
N ASP A 86 -8.25 -7.11 15.60
CA ASP A 86 -8.33 -7.85 14.34
C ASP A 86 -7.57 -7.17 13.21
N TRP A 87 -7.56 -5.83 13.23
CA TRP A 87 -6.86 -5.00 12.26
C TRP A 87 -6.34 -3.73 12.92
N ILE A 88 -5.26 -3.19 12.36
CA ILE A 88 -4.68 -1.90 12.76
C ILE A 88 -4.51 -1.06 11.49
N ALA A 89 -4.80 0.23 11.62
CA ALA A 89 -4.65 1.22 10.58
C ALA A 89 -3.55 2.22 10.96
N VAL A 90 -2.64 2.52 10.04
CA VAL A 90 -1.54 3.47 10.24
C VAL A 90 -1.51 4.43 9.05
N PRO A 91 -1.39 5.76 9.26
CA PRO A 91 -1.24 6.70 8.16
C PRO A 91 -0.06 6.32 7.25
N LEU A 92 -0.16 6.63 5.95
CA LEU A 92 0.82 6.15 4.96
C LEU A 92 2.27 6.52 5.31
N ILE A 93 2.53 7.78 5.65
CA ILE A 93 3.88 8.28 5.93
C ILE A 93 4.54 7.50 7.09
N PRO A 94 3.95 7.40 8.29
CA PRO A 94 4.55 6.62 9.37
C PRO A 94 4.58 5.12 9.10
N TYR A 95 3.62 4.58 8.33
CA TYR A 95 3.69 3.19 7.91
C TYR A 95 4.97 2.91 7.12
N LEU A 96 5.32 3.78 6.17
CA LEU A 96 6.50 3.60 5.32
C LEU A 96 7.80 4.02 6.01
N TYR A 97 7.79 5.10 6.79
CA TYR A 97 8.99 5.81 7.24
C TYR A 97 9.03 6.12 8.74
N ALA A 98 8.07 5.68 9.56
CA ALA A 98 8.07 5.91 11.01
C ALA A 98 8.27 7.39 11.42
N VAL A 99 7.88 8.33 10.57
CA VAL A 99 7.93 9.79 10.79
C VAL A 99 6.55 10.39 10.54
N ASN A 100 6.33 11.64 10.96
CA ASN A 100 5.02 12.27 10.89
C ASN A 100 4.75 12.95 9.54
N SER A 101 5.79 13.41 8.87
CA SER A 101 5.67 14.19 7.63
C SER A 101 6.74 13.84 6.60
N ILE A 102 6.55 14.30 5.37
CA ILE A 102 7.43 13.99 4.23
C ILE A 102 8.82 14.61 4.42
N ASP A 103 8.90 15.80 5.00
CA ASP A 103 10.16 16.53 5.24
C ASP A 103 11.07 15.86 6.29
N GLU A 104 10.51 14.97 7.11
CA GLU A 104 11.24 14.17 8.09
C GLU A 104 11.80 12.87 7.49
N ILE A 105 11.46 12.51 6.23
CA ILE A 105 11.88 11.24 5.63
C ILE A 105 13.41 11.24 5.44
N PRO A 106 14.12 10.27 6.06
CA PRO A 106 15.57 10.20 5.93
C PRO A 106 15.98 9.73 4.53
N VAL A 107 17.00 10.38 3.97
CA VAL A 107 17.58 10.01 2.66
C VAL A 107 18.30 8.66 2.73
N THR A 108 18.95 8.37 3.87
CA THR A 108 19.60 7.09 4.16
C THR A 108 19.39 6.71 5.62
N VAL A 109 19.43 5.41 5.93
CA VAL A 109 19.26 4.92 7.31
C VAL A 109 20.24 3.82 7.70
N ASP A 110 20.51 3.73 9.00
CA ASP A 110 21.13 2.56 9.62
C ASP A 110 20.22 1.92 10.67
N LYS A 111 20.68 0.82 11.27
CA LYS A 111 19.90 0.05 12.25
C LYS A 111 19.56 0.83 13.51
N ALA A 112 20.47 1.69 13.97
CA ALA A 112 20.26 2.47 15.20
C ALA A 112 19.22 3.56 14.93
N GLN A 113 19.37 4.27 13.81
CA GLN A 113 18.42 5.30 13.39
C GLN A 113 17.01 4.72 13.16
N VAL A 114 16.88 3.57 12.52
CA VAL A 114 15.59 2.91 12.33
C VAL A 114 14.94 2.54 13.67
N ALA A 115 15.72 2.05 14.64
CA ALA A 115 15.19 1.74 15.97
C ALA A 115 14.72 3.00 16.71
N GLU A 116 15.47 4.09 16.59
CA GLU A 116 15.15 5.39 17.18
C GLU A 116 13.87 5.99 16.58
N LEU A 117 13.78 6.09 15.24
CA LEU A 117 12.59 6.62 14.55
C LEU A 117 11.33 5.84 14.92
N ARG A 118 11.41 4.50 14.94
CA ARG A 118 10.31 3.64 15.35
C ARG A 118 9.90 3.83 16.80
N ASP A 119 10.87 3.93 17.72
CA ASP A 119 10.57 4.12 19.14
C ASP A 119 9.98 5.50 19.40
N ALA A 120 10.50 6.55 18.74
CA ALA A 120 9.98 7.91 18.83
C ALA A 120 8.51 7.96 18.40
N TYR A 121 8.19 7.42 17.21
CA TYR A 121 6.82 7.37 16.73
C TYR A 121 5.92 6.51 17.63
N ARG A 122 6.42 5.37 18.11
CA ARG A 122 5.67 4.50 19.02
C ARG A 122 5.29 5.22 20.31
N ARG A 123 6.23 5.91 20.95
CA ARG A 123 5.95 6.67 22.18
C ARG A 123 4.92 7.76 21.95
N ALA A 124 5.00 8.44 20.81
CA ALA A 124 4.08 9.53 20.49
C ALA A 124 2.66 9.05 20.13
N HIS A 125 2.53 7.91 19.45
CA HIS A 125 1.26 7.54 18.80
C HIS A 125 0.77 6.10 19.06
N LEU A 126 1.65 5.19 19.45
CA LEU A 126 1.35 3.75 19.55
C LEU A 126 1.58 3.17 20.96
N GLU A 127 1.79 4.01 21.98
CA GLU A 127 2.10 3.53 23.34
C GLU A 127 0.97 2.65 23.90
N ARG A 128 -0.29 2.94 23.56
CA ARG A 128 -1.43 2.11 23.93
C ARG A 128 -1.39 0.72 23.30
N LEU A 129 -0.85 0.58 22.10
CA LEU A 129 -0.74 -0.70 21.37
C LEU A 129 0.56 -1.45 21.69
N ALA A 130 1.62 -0.72 22.00
CA ALA A 130 2.95 -1.24 22.28
C ALA A 130 3.55 -0.47 23.47
N PRO A 131 3.09 -0.77 24.70
CA PRO A 131 3.52 -0.06 25.90
C PRO A 131 4.98 -0.38 26.23
N ASP A 132 5.61 0.53 26.97
CA ASP A 132 6.95 0.31 27.50
C ASP A 132 7.03 -0.96 28.33
N THR A 133 8.17 -1.63 28.24
CA THR A 133 8.55 -2.65 29.21
C THR A 133 8.79 -2.01 30.58
N ASP A 134 8.84 -2.82 31.64
CA ASP A 134 9.19 -2.37 33.01
C ASP A 134 10.52 -1.59 33.10
N LYS A 135 11.36 -1.66 32.07
CA LYS A 135 12.65 -0.97 31.96
C LYS A 135 12.58 0.34 31.14
N GLY A 136 11.39 0.79 30.77
CA GLY A 136 11.20 1.99 29.92
C GLY A 136 11.66 1.82 28.47
N ALA A 137 11.91 0.58 28.03
CA ALA A 137 12.34 0.28 26.67
C ALA A 137 11.15 -0.22 25.83
N ALA A 138 11.22 -0.04 24.51
CA ALA A 138 10.24 -0.57 23.58
C ALA A 138 10.00 -2.07 23.80
N PRO A 139 8.74 -2.54 23.72
CA PRO A 139 8.44 -3.95 23.90
C PRO A 139 9.05 -4.78 22.77
N LYS A 140 9.35 -6.04 23.05
CA LYS A 140 9.64 -7.00 21.97
C LYS A 140 8.31 -7.38 21.32
N GLY A 141 8.30 -7.56 20.01
CA GLY A 141 7.10 -8.01 19.32
C GLY A 141 7.09 -7.56 17.87
N GLU A 142 5.93 -7.76 17.25
CA GLU A 142 5.74 -7.45 15.83
C GLU A 142 5.29 -6.00 15.61
N TRP A 143 5.18 -5.17 16.65
CA TRP A 143 4.68 -3.79 16.54
C TRP A 143 5.54 -2.94 15.59
N ALA A 144 6.83 -3.27 15.47
CA ALA A 144 7.74 -2.61 14.53
C ALA A 144 7.33 -2.83 13.06
N GLN A 145 6.42 -3.77 12.76
CA GLN A 145 5.83 -3.92 11.42
C GLN A 145 4.78 -2.86 11.10
N LEU A 146 4.25 -2.15 12.11
CA LEU A 146 3.26 -1.09 11.92
C LEU A 146 3.88 0.16 11.29
N VAL A 147 5.20 0.35 11.42
CA VAL A 147 5.87 1.59 11.05
C VAL A 147 7.27 1.35 10.46
N GLY A 148 7.65 2.16 9.49
CA GLY A 148 8.96 2.09 8.85
C GLY A 148 9.14 0.89 7.91
N ALA A 149 8.08 0.40 7.27
CA ALA A 149 8.14 -0.79 6.41
C ALA A 149 9.18 -0.67 5.28
N SER A 150 9.37 0.54 4.73
CA SER A 150 10.34 0.83 3.67
C SER A 150 11.80 0.79 4.14
N TYR A 151 12.07 0.72 5.44
CA TYR A 151 13.43 0.50 5.95
C TYR A 151 13.89 -0.95 5.80
N ASP A 152 12.94 -1.89 5.81
CA ASP A 152 13.26 -3.30 5.84
C ASP A 152 13.20 -3.96 4.46
N ARG A 153 12.42 -3.38 3.53
CA ARG A 153 12.05 -4.04 2.27
C ARG A 153 11.52 -3.07 1.22
N THR A 154 11.54 -3.55 -0.02
CA THR A 154 10.82 -3.00 -1.16
C THR A 154 9.39 -3.51 -1.12
N ILE A 155 8.44 -2.64 -1.42
CA ILE A 155 7.01 -2.96 -1.39
C ILE A 155 6.46 -2.87 -2.81
N HIS A 156 5.66 -3.85 -3.20
CA HIS A 156 5.01 -3.88 -4.51
C HIS A 156 3.52 -3.59 -4.35
N GLY A 157 3.06 -2.47 -4.94
CA GLY A 157 1.67 -2.06 -4.93
C GLY A 157 0.92 -2.54 -6.18
N PHE A 158 -0.31 -3.01 -5.99
CA PHE A 158 -1.27 -3.30 -7.07
C PHE A 158 -2.53 -2.49 -6.80
N GLN A 159 -2.71 -1.42 -7.56
CA GLN A 159 -3.71 -0.38 -7.33
C GLN A 159 -4.87 -0.50 -8.30
N VAL A 160 -6.06 -0.22 -7.80
CA VAL A 160 -7.29 -0.17 -8.57
C VAL A 160 -8.08 1.06 -8.15
N GLU A 161 -8.68 1.74 -9.11
CA GLU A 161 -9.56 2.88 -8.83
C GLU A 161 -10.83 2.45 -8.09
N THR A 162 -11.27 3.30 -7.16
CA THR A 162 -12.45 3.13 -6.34
C THR A 162 -13.29 4.41 -6.35
N THR A 163 -14.53 4.30 -5.87
CA THR A 163 -15.40 5.44 -5.63
C THR A 163 -15.50 5.76 -4.14
N GLN A 164 -15.84 7.00 -3.84
CA GLN A 164 -16.15 7.44 -2.47
C GLN A 164 -17.18 6.53 -1.80
N GLU A 165 -18.25 6.11 -2.49
CA GLU A 165 -19.24 5.20 -1.90
C GLU A 165 -18.69 3.82 -1.53
N GLN A 166 -17.68 3.33 -2.27
CA GLN A 166 -17.04 2.07 -1.93
C GLN A 166 -16.18 2.22 -0.67
N ASP A 167 -15.46 3.34 -0.55
CA ASP A 167 -14.67 3.67 0.63
C ASP A 167 -15.54 3.88 1.87
N GLU A 168 -16.63 4.65 1.76
CA GLU A 168 -17.61 4.84 2.84
C GLU A 168 -18.21 3.51 3.31
N ARG A 169 -18.52 2.61 2.37
CA ARG A 169 -19.01 1.25 2.70
C ARG A 169 -17.95 0.44 3.44
N PHE A 170 -16.70 0.51 3.01
CA PHE A 170 -15.60 -0.19 3.68
C PHE A 170 -15.38 0.34 5.09
N ILE A 171 -15.36 1.66 5.28
CA ILE A 171 -15.26 2.32 6.59
C ILE A 171 -16.39 1.85 7.50
N ALA A 172 -17.64 1.95 7.03
CA ALA A 172 -18.80 1.53 7.81
C ALA A 172 -18.68 0.06 8.23
N TYR A 173 -18.24 -0.83 7.33
CA TYR A 173 -18.06 -2.24 7.63
C TYR A 173 -16.99 -2.52 8.71
N VAL A 174 -15.83 -1.85 8.64
CA VAL A 174 -14.74 -2.11 9.58
C VAL A 174 -14.97 -1.45 10.94
N ASN A 175 -15.60 -0.27 10.97
CA ASN A 175 -15.88 0.47 12.21
C ASN A 175 -17.09 -0.08 12.98
N ASP A 176 -18.10 -0.66 12.32
CA ASP A 176 -19.28 -1.26 12.99
C ASP A 176 -18.91 -2.53 13.79
N ARG A 177 -17.78 -3.15 13.45
CA ARG A 177 -17.30 -4.34 14.16
C ARG A 177 -16.50 -3.95 15.39
N LYS A 178 -16.56 -4.80 16.42
CA LYS A 178 -15.80 -4.61 17.68
C LYS A 178 -14.27 -4.57 17.53
N ASN A 179 -13.73 -4.77 16.32
CA ASN A 179 -12.30 -4.90 16.02
C ASN A 179 -11.57 -5.84 17.01
N VAL A 180 -12.11 -7.03 17.23
CA VAL A 180 -11.48 -8.09 18.05
C VAL A 180 -11.24 -9.30 17.18
N GLY A 181 -10.02 -9.84 17.20
CA GLY A 181 -9.64 -10.96 16.34
C GLY A 181 -8.49 -11.79 16.89
N HIS A 182 -8.39 -13.02 16.40
CA HIS A 182 -7.30 -13.93 16.74
C HIS A 182 -6.58 -14.36 15.47
N PHE A 183 -5.40 -13.77 15.24
CA PHE A 183 -4.57 -14.12 14.10
C PHE A 183 -4.35 -15.63 14.00
N ASN A 184 -4.68 -16.20 12.84
CA ASN A 184 -4.38 -17.58 12.50
C ASN A 184 -3.69 -17.61 11.14
N LEU A 185 -2.47 -18.16 11.11
CA LEU A 185 -1.67 -18.22 9.88
C LEU A 185 -2.40 -18.89 8.71
N PHE A 186 -3.26 -19.87 8.98
CA PHE A 186 -3.89 -20.67 7.94
C PHE A 186 -5.19 -20.08 7.38
N LEU A 187 -5.97 -19.40 8.22
CA LEU A 187 -7.35 -19.01 7.88
C LEU A 187 -7.71 -17.57 8.25
N HIS A 188 -6.89 -16.89 9.06
CA HIS A 188 -7.20 -15.57 9.63
C HIS A 188 -5.93 -14.73 9.72
N ASN A 189 -5.29 -14.50 8.58
CA ASN A 189 -4.02 -13.77 8.46
C ASN A 189 -4.19 -12.43 7.71
N CYS A 190 -3.07 -11.77 7.41
CA CYS A 190 -3.02 -10.51 6.66
C CYS A 190 -3.59 -10.64 5.23
N ALA A 191 -3.28 -11.72 4.51
CA ALA A 191 -3.77 -11.96 3.17
C ALA A 191 -5.26 -12.32 3.15
N ASP A 192 -5.78 -13.04 4.17
CA ASP A 192 -7.22 -13.25 4.32
C ASP A 192 -7.96 -11.93 4.59
N PHE A 193 -7.37 -11.03 5.38
CA PHE A 193 -7.90 -9.68 5.56
C PHE A 193 -7.94 -8.92 4.23
N SER A 194 -6.83 -8.85 3.51
CA SER A 194 -6.75 -8.20 2.19
C SER A 194 -7.74 -8.80 1.18
N ARG A 195 -7.91 -10.13 1.19
CA ARG A 195 -8.91 -10.81 0.36
C ARG A 195 -10.33 -10.31 0.68
N VAL A 196 -10.71 -10.27 1.95
CA VAL A 196 -12.04 -9.82 2.38
C VAL A 196 -12.25 -8.34 2.07
N ALA A 197 -11.24 -7.50 2.31
CA ALA A 197 -11.29 -6.08 1.97
C ALA A 197 -11.49 -5.87 0.46
N LEU A 198 -10.64 -6.48 -0.37
CA LEU A 198 -10.73 -6.37 -1.83
C LEU A 198 -12.04 -6.94 -2.39
N ASP A 199 -12.62 -7.97 -1.77
CA ASP A 199 -13.91 -8.54 -2.21
C ASP A 199 -15.08 -7.56 -2.00
N MET A 200 -14.98 -6.61 -1.06
CA MET A 200 -15.99 -5.54 -0.90
C MET A 200 -15.93 -4.51 -2.02
N TYR A 201 -14.75 -4.23 -2.54
CA TYR A 201 -14.53 -3.34 -3.67
C TYR A 201 -14.83 -4.02 -5.00
N PHE A 202 -14.33 -5.25 -5.16
CA PHE A 202 -14.34 -6.03 -6.39
C PHE A 202 -14.83 -7.45 -6.09
N PRO A 203 -16.15 -7.67 -6.09
CA PRO A 203 -16.73 -8.95 -5.76
C PRO A 203 -16.14 -10.08 -6.60
N HIS A 204 -15.71 -11.15 -5.94
CA HIS A 204 -15.11 -12.34 -6.53
C HIS A 204 -13.77 -12.12 -7.22
N ALA A 205 -13.07 -11.00 -6.98
CA ALA A 205 -11.76 -10.77 -7.58
C ALA A 205 -10.68 -11.73 -7.04
N ILE A 206 -10.77 -12.10 -5.76
CA ILE A 206 -9.71 -12.84 -5.07
C ILE A 206 -10.18 -14.24 -4.69
N HIS A 207 -9.46 -15.25 -5.20
CA HIS A 207 -9.74 -16.66 -4.92
C HIS A 207 -8.55 -17.32 -4.20
N ARG A 208 -8.86 -18.22 -3.27
CA ARG A 208 -7.86 -19.09 -2.65
C ARG A 208 -7.27 -20.04 -3.69
N ASN A 209 -5.96 -20.29 -3.59
CA ASN A 209 -5.29 -21.27 -4.43
C ASN A 209 -5.01 -22.56 -3.63
N PHE A 210 -5.81 -23.59 -3.92
CA PHE A 210 -5.68 -24.88 -3.24
C PHE A 210 -4.46 -25.68 -3.71
N ILE A 211 -3.89 -25.35 -4.87
CA ILE A 211 -2.81 -26.11 -5.51
C ILE A 211 -1.44 -25.52 -5.15
N ALA A 212 -1.19 -24.25 -5.46
CA ALA A 212 0.14 -23.64 -5.25
C ALA A 212 0.38 -23.17 -3.81
N ASP A 213 -0.69 -22.90 -3.06
CA ASP A 213 -0.63 -22.43 -1.69
C ASP A 213 -1.24 -23.42 -0.68
N ALA A 214 -1.52 -24.66 -1.09
CA ALA A 214 -2.10 -25.71 -0.23
C ALA A 214 -3.38 -25.27 0.51
N GLY A 215 -4.18 -24.39 -0.11
CA GLY A 215 -5.42 -23.85 0.47
C GLY A 215 -5.23 -22.60 1.33
N LEU A 216 -4.00 -22.14 1.52
CA LEU A 216 -3.67 -20.89 2.20
C LEU A 216 -3.96 -19.68 1.30
N THR A 217 -4.45 -18.60 1.90
CA THR A 217 -4.41 -17.28 1.26
C THR A 217 -3.04 -16.66 1.52
N THR A 218 -2.23 -16.44 0.47
CA THR A 218 -0.92 -15.80 0.58
C THR A 218 -0.93 -14.42 -0.09
N PRO A 219 -0.08 -13.46 0.36
CA PRO A 219 0.06 -12.15 -0.29
C PRO A 219 0.27 -12.25 -1.80
N LYS A 220 1.12 -13.19 -2.22
CA LYS A 220 1.40 -13.44 -3.64
C LYS A 220 0.16 -13.94 -4.39
N GLN A 221 -0.65 -14.79 -3.79
CA GLN A 221 -1.89 -15.26 -4.41
C GLN A 221 -2.92 -14.14 -4.54
N VAL A 222 -3.06 -13.27 -3.52
CA VAL A 222 -3.95 -12.10 -3.60
C VAL A 222 -3.50 -11.20 -4.77
N ALA A 223 -2.21 -10.91 -4.87
CA ALA A 223 -1.65 -10.14 -5.98
C ALA A 223 -1.91 -10.81 -7.35
N ARG A 224 -1.67 -12.12 -7.47
CA ARG A 224 -1.92 -12.86 -8.72
C ARG A 224 -3.39 -12.85 -9.12
N SER A 225 -4.29 -13.04 -8.18
CA SER A 225 -5.74 -12.98 -8.42
C SER A 225 -6.14 -11.57 -8.87
N LEU A 226 -5.68 -10.53 -8.18
CA LEU A 226 -5.98 -9.14 -8.55
C LEU A 226 -5.46 -8.80 -9.95
N VAL A 227 -4.21 -9.19 -10.27
CA VAL A 227 -3.64 -9.00 -11.61
C VAL A 227 -4.42 -9.75 -12.69
N SER A 228 -4.87 -10.96 -12.38
CA SER A 228 -5.68 -11.76 -13.31
C SER A 228 -7.07 -11.17 -13.50
N TYR A 229 -7.65 -10.59 -12.44
CA TYR A 229 -8.94 -9.92 -12.46
C TYR A 229 -8.87 -8.62 -13.27
N GLY A 230 -7.90 -7.74 -13.00
CA GLY A 230 -7.71 -6.49 -13.75
C GLY A 230 -7.48 -6.70 -15.25
N LYS A 231 -6.85 -7.80 -15.67
CA LYS A 231 -6.73 -8.16 -17.09
C LYS A 231 -8.07 -8.50 -17.76
N LYS A 232 -9.03 -9.04 -17.00
CA LYS A 232 -10.38 -9.36 -17.46
C LYS A 232 -11.33 -8.16 -17.34
N HIS A 233 -10.96 -7.18 -16.51
CA HIS A 233 -11.74 -6.00 -16.17
C HIS A 233 -10.93 -4.71 -16.42
N PRO A 234 -10.68 -4.32 -17.69
CA PRO A 234 -9.91 -3.12 -18.02
C PRO A 234 -10.52 -1.81 -17.49
N GLU A 235 -11.82 -1.79 -17.23
CA GLU A 235 -12.55 -0.68 -16.62
C GLU A 235 -12.03 -0.28 -15.23
N LEU A 236 -11.36 -1.21 -14.54
CA LEU A 236 -10.76 -0.97 -13.23
C LEU A 236 -9.46 -0.14 -13.30
N LYS A 237 -8.89 0.03 -14.50
CA LYS A 237 -7.63 0.75 -14.74
C LYS A 237 -6.53 0.35 -13.74
N MET A 238 -6.38 -0.95 -13.52
CA MET A 238 -5.41 -1.47 -12.56
C MET A 238 -3.99 -1.06 -12.95
N THR A 239 -3.26 -0.47 -12.01
CA THR A 239 -1.84 -0.11 -12.15
C THR A 239 -1.00 -0.87 -11.12
N ALA A 240 0.32 -0.88 -11.34
CA ALA A 240 1.26 -1.38 -10.34
C ALA A 240 2.33 -0.35 -10.07
N PHE A 241 2.84 -0.36 -8.84
CA PHE A 241 3.93 0.50 -8.43
C PHE A 241 4.90 -0.21 -7.49
N VAL A 242 6.05 0.42 -7.26
CA VAL A 242 7.09 -0.05 -6.35
C VAL A 242 7.44 1.08 -5.40
N ILE A 243 7.39 0.80 -4.10
CA ILE A 243 7.97 1.66 -3.06
C ILE A 243 9.37 1.11 -2.75
N PRO A 244 10.43 1.85 -3.09
CA PRO A 244 11.80 1.37 -2.91
C PRO A 244 12.17 1.30 -1.43
N GLN A 245 12.96 0.29 -1.06
CA GLN A 245 13.60 0.26 0.25
C GLN A 245 14.55 1.46 0.40
N VAL A 246 14.44 2.20 1.50
CA VAL A 246 15.32 3.33 1.82
C VAL A 246 16.79 2.88 1.78
N PRO A 247 17.68 3.64 1.12
CA PRO A 247 19.11 3.30 1.05
C PRO A 247 19.77 3.32 2.44
N GLY A 248 20.87 2.57 2.59
CA GLY A 248 21.67 2.58 3.82
C GLY A 248 22.29 1.22 4.15
N ASN A 249 22.67 1.03 5.41
CA ASN A 249 23.32 -0.21 5.90
C ASN A 249 22.34 -1.23 6.49
N MET A 250 21.10 -1.19 5.99
CA MET A 250 20.06 -2.16 6.31
C MET A 250 20.21 -3.40 5.44
N ARG A 251 19.70 -4.54 5.91
CA ARG A 251 19.65 -5.76 5.09
C ARG A 251 18.78 -5.48 3.86
N ARG A 252 19.26 -5.81 2.67
CA ARG A 252 18.52 -5.58 1.44
C ARG A 252 17.38 -6.58 1.25
N SER A 253 16.32 -6.07 0.65
CA SER A 253 15.15 -6.80 0.16
C SER A 253 15.49 -8.06 -0.67
N HIS A 254 14.71 -9.13 -0.53
CA HIS A 254 14.68 -10.34 -1.36
C HIS A 254 13.25 -10.76 -1.76
N SER A 255 13.01 -11.15 -3.02
CA SER A 255 11.67 -11.46 -3.58
C SER A 255 10.67 -12.19 -2.67
N VAL A 256 9.40 -11.76 -2.71
CA VAL A 256 8.26 -12.44 -2.06
C VAL A 256 7.96 -13.78 -2.74
N ASP A 257 8.08 -14.87 -1.99
CA ASP A 257 7.86 -16.23 -2.47
C ASP A 257 6.48 -16.75 -2.04
N GLY A 258 5.81 -17.52 -2.92
CA GLY A 258 4.62 -18.30 -2.53
C GLY A 258 4.99 -19.52 -1.67
N VAL A 259 4.02 -20.30 -1.18
CA VAL A 259 4.31 -21.47 -0.33
C VAL A 259 5.11 -22.52 -1.11
N ALA A 260 4.62 -22.96 -2.28
CA ALA A 260 5.33 -23.93 -3.11
C ALA A 260 6.73 -23.42 -3.53
N GLU A 261 6.84 -22.14 -3.87
CA GLU A 261 8.14 -21.53 -4.23
C GLU A 261 9.13 -21.52 -3.07
N SER A 262 8.66 -21.19 -1.87
CA SER A 262 9.48 -21.17 -0.67
C SER A 262 9.98 -22.56 -0.28
N LEU A 263 9.12 -23.58 -0.43
CA LEU A 263 9.49 -24.97 -0.20
C LEU A 263 10.53 -25.44 -1.23
N VAL A 264 10.39 -25.05 -2.49
CA VAL A 264 11.32 -25.43 -3.57
C VAL A 264 12.67 -24.69 -3.48
N LYS A 265 12.66 -23.37 -3.22
CA LYS A 265 13.89 -22.57 -3.19
C LYS A 265 14.71 -22.76 -1.92
N SER A 266 14.09 -23.17 -0.82
CA SER A 266 14.79 -23.35 0.45
C SER A 266 15.41 -24.74 0.57
N LYS A 267 16.75 -24.81 0.52
CA LYS A 267 17.51 -26.06 0.80
C LYS A 267 17.13 -26.71 2.13
N LYS A 268 16.77 -25.90 3.13
CA LYS A 268 16.33 -26.37 4.46
C LYS A 268 15.04 -27.19 4.39
N TYR A 269 14.16 -26.91 3.44
CA TYR A 269 12.87 -27.58 3.31
C TYR A 269 12.88 -28.64 2.20
N ILE A 270 13.43 -28.34 1.02
CA ILE A 270 13.39 -29.28 -0.11
C ILE A 270 14.27 -30.52 0.09
N ILE A 271 15.44 -30.40 0.74
CA ILE A 271 16.36 -31.54 0.88
C ILE A 271 15.76 -32.63 1.79
N PRO A 272 15.27 -32.31 3.01
CA PRO A 272 14.57 -33.31 3.81
C PRO A 272 13.32 -33.84 3.10
N LEU A 273 12.58 -33.00 2.39
CA LEU A 273 11.34 -33.41 1.73
C LEU A 273 11.59 -34.36 0.55
N VAL A 274 12.61 -34.14 -0.26
CA VAL A 274 13.00 -35.04 -1.36
C VAL A 274 13.50 -36.38 -0.81
N ALA A 275 14.23 -36.36 0.30
CA ALA A 275 14.73 -37.58 0.94
C ALA A 275 13.61 -38.42 1.57
N LEU A 276 12.58 -37.78 2.14
CA LEU A 276 11.49 -38.46 2.84
C LEU A 276 10.29 -38.80 1.93
N ASN A 277 9.96 -37.92 0.98
CA ASN A 277 8.77 -38.02 0.13
C ASN A 277 9.05 -37.41 -1.27
N PRO A 278 9.74 -38.14 -2.16
CA PRO A 278 10.14 -37.64 -3.47
C PRO A 278 8.95 -37.33 -4.39
N GLU A 279 7.85 -38.08 -4.33
CA GLU A 279 6.64 -37.85 -5.11
C GLU A 279 5.97 -36.52 -4.71
N VAL A 280 5.87 -36.25 -3.40
CA VAL A 280 5.32 -35.00 -2.86
C VAL A 280 6.18 -33.81 -3.27
N SER A 281 7.51 -33.98 -3.24
CA SER A 281 8.45 -32.96 -3.70
C SER A 281 8.30 -32.68 -5.20
N GLY A 282 8.14 -33.72 -6.03
CA GLY A 282 7.86 -33.59 -7.46
C GLY A 282 6.59 -32.79 -7.73
N ALA A 283 5.50 -33.10 -7.01
CA ALA A 283 4.23 -32.37 -7.13
C ALA A 283 4.37 -30.88 -6.73
N ILE A 284 5.07 -30.57 -5.65
CA ILE A 284 5.31 -29.17 -5.21
C ILE A 284 6.16 -28.41 -6.24
N VAL A 285 7.17 -29.05 -6.83
CA VAL A 285 7.99 -28.45 -7.90
C VAL A 285 7.12 -28.13 -9.12
N VAL A 286 6.26 -29.06 -9.55
CA VAL A 286 5.32 -28.83 -10.66
C VAL A 286 4.36 -27.68 -10.33
N ALA A 287 3.78 -27.66 -9.12
CA ALA A 287 2.91 -26.58 -8.67
C ALA A 287 3.62 -25.20 -8.69
N TYR A 288 4.89 -25.15 -8.28
CA TYR A 288 5.71 -23.93 -8.40
C TYR A 288 5.93 -23.50 -9.86
N LEU A 289 6.24 -24.44 -10.76
CA LEU A 289 6.52 -24.12 -12.16
C LEU A 289 5.28 -23.64 -12.93
N VAL A 290 4.12 -24.22 -12.65
CA VAL A 290 2.84 -23.89 -13.30
C VAL A 290 2.22 -22.64 -12.69
N ASP A 291 2.18 -22.57 -11.35
CA ASP A 291 1.38 -21.59 -10.62
C ASP A 291 2.16 -20.80 -9.55
N GLY A 292 3.44 -21.03 -9.30
CA GLY A 292 4.15 -20.29 -8.25
C GLY A 292 4.65 -18.90 -8.66
N ARG A 293 4.74 -18.62 -9.97
CA ARG A 293 5.42 -17.41 -10.48
C ARG A 293 4.46 -16.23 -10.63
N LEU A 294 4.73 -15.15 -9.90
CA LEU A 294 4.17 -13.82 -10.17
C LEU A 294 5.18 -13.02 -10.99
N LYS A 295 4.74 -12.43 -12.10
CA LYS A 295 5.51 -11.45 -12.84
C LYS A 295 4.92 -10.08 -12.56
N MET A 296 5.75 -9.14 -12.13
CA MET A 296 5.33 -7.74 -12.03
C MET A 296 4.91 -7.23 -13.41
N PRO A 297 3.87 -6.38 -13.49
CA PRO A 297 3.60 -5.59 -14.69
C PRO A 297 4.87 -4.82 -15.11
N LYS A 298 5.16 -4.79 -16.41
CA LYS A 298 6.43 -4.24 -16.95
C LYS A 298 6.54 -2.72 -16.80
N ASP A 299 5.40 -2.09 -16.56
CA ASP A 299 5.12 -0.68 -16.44
C ASP A 299 4.99 -0.22 -14.98
N ALA A 300 5.42 -1.04 -14.01
CA ALA A 300 5.35 -0.69 -12.61
C ALA A 300 6.15 0.60 -12.32
N MET A 301 5.44 1.64 -11.88
CA MET A 301 6.03 2.96 -11.62
C MET A 301 6.70 2.99 -10.24
N VAL A 302 7.65 3.92 -10.04
CA VAL A 302 8.16 4.20 -8.69
C VAL A 302 7.15 5.09 -7.98
N PHE A 303 6.67 4.64 -6.82
CA PHE A 303 5.73 5.39 -6.00
C PHE A 303 6.33 6.72 -5.54
N GLN A 304 5.59 7.81 -5.74
CA GLN A 304 5.92 9.14 -5.20
C GLN A 304 4.82 9.53 -4.21
N ILE A 305 5.22 9.99 -3.03
CA ILE A 305 4.28 10.35 -1.95
C ILE A 305 3.52 11.62 -2.33
N ASP A 306 4.19 12.56 -2.99
CA ASP A 306 3.60 13.84 -3.42
C ASP A 306 2.45 13.64 -4.43
N ASP A 307 2.42 12.51 -5.13
CA ASP A 307 1.38 12.21 -6.14
C ASP A 307 0.06 11.71 -5.52
N VAL A 308 0.05 11.39 -4.22
CA VAL A 308 -1.09 10.78 -3.53
C VAL A 308 -1.72 11.65 -2.44
N GLU A 309 -1.31 12.92 -2.35
CA GLU A 309 -1.96 13.88 -1.47
C GLU A 309 -3.43 14.08 -1.88
N VAL A 310 -4.33 13.95 -0.90
CA VAL A 310 -5.75 14.21 -1.07
C VAL A 310 -5.94 15.71 -1.24
N THR A 311 -6.52 16.08 -2.37
CA THR A 311 -6.86 17.47 -2.71
C THR A 311 -8.29 17.51 -3.21
N ASP A 312 -9.21 18.06 -2.43
CA ASP A 312 -10.54 18.44 -2.90
C ASP A 312 -10.37 19.66 -3.80
N SER A 313 -10.07 19.45 -5.08
CA SER A 313 -10.26 20.48 -6.09
C SER A 313 -10.49 19.91 -7.48
N ALA A 314 -11.74 20.00 -7.88
CA ALA A 314 -12.13 20.32 -9.25
C ALA A 314 -11.62 21.72 -9.66
N VAL A 315 -10.31 21.99 -9.53
CA VAL A 315 -9.62 23.18 -10.06
C VAL A 315 -8.16 22.77 -10.30
N ASP A 316 -7.66 22.99 -11.51
CA ASP A 316 -6.24 22.96 -11.90
C ASP A 316 -5.49 21.62 -12.10
N ARG A 317 -5.95 20.84 -13.09
CA ARG A 317 -5.01 20.11 -13.97
C ARG A 317 -5.20 20.50 -15.43
N ALA A 318 -5.04 21.79 -15.72
CA ALA A 318 -4.63 22.24 -17.04
C ALA A 318 -3.09 22.20 -17.10
N ALA A 319 -2.56 21.22 -17.83
CA ALA A 319 -1.23 21.16 -18.44
C ALA A 319 -0.11 22.02 -17.83
N THR A 320 0.80 21.39 -17.08
CA THR A 320 2.18 21.89 -16.96
C THR A 320 3.12 20.90 -17.65
N PRO A 321 3.76 21.27 -18.78
CA PRO A 321 4.84 20.48 -19.35
C PRO A 321 6.09 20.62 -18.47
N ALA A 322 6.84 19.53 -18.35
CA ALA A 322 8.10 19.46 -17.62
C ALA A 322 9.03 20.64 -17.95
N GLY A 323 9.18 21.57 -16.99
CA GLY A 323 10.11 22.69 -17.07
C GLY A 323 11.46 22.31 -16.48
N THR A 324 12.46 22.23 -17.35
CA THR A 324 13.88 22.07 -17.07
C THR A 324 14.35 22.97 -15.91
N ARG A 325 14.83 22.36 -14.82
CA ARG A 325 15.55 23.09 -13.76
C ARG A 325 16.80 23.73 -14.37
N THR A 326 16.78 25.04 -14.54
CA THR A 326 17.98 25.83 -14.81
C THR A 326 18.75 25.95 -13.51
N ALA A 327 19.99 25.47 -13.52
CA ALA A 327 20.91 25.54 -12.40
C ALA A 327 21.13 27.00 -11.97
N LEU A 328 20.81 27.31 -10.71
CA LEU A 328 21.14 28.58 -10.09
C LEU A 328 22.67 28.64 -9.92
N ARG A 329 23.34 29.51 -10.70
CA ARG A 329 24.77 29.81 -10.54
C ARG A 329 24.99 30.52 -9.20
N LEU A 330 25.92 30.01 -8.40
CA LEU A 330 26.49 30.76 -7.27
C LEU A 330 27.18 32.03 -7.77
N PRO A 331 27.07 33.17 -7.07
CA PRO A 331 27.88 34.34 -7.37
C PRO A 331 29.34 34.08 -6.93
N THR A 332 30.25 34.21 -7.89
CA THR A 332 31.70 34.26 -7.68
C THR A 332 32.09 35.55 -6.95
N ALA A 333 32.85 35.42 -5.87
CA ALA A 333 33.48 36.52 -5.15
C ALA A 333 34.45 37.29 -6.07
N GLY A 334 34.20 38.58 -6.25
CA GLY A 334 35.08 39.49 -6.96
C GLY A 334 36.05 40.18 -5.99
N THR A 335 37.33 39.86 -6.11
CA THR A 335 38.46 40.70 -5.69
C THR A 335 38.60 41.89 -6.62
N GLY A 336 38.77 43.11 -6.10
CA GLY A 336 39.13 44.28 -6.91
C GLY A 336 39.15 45.58 -6.12
N ALA A 337 40.31 46.21 -6.05
CA ALA A 337 40.68 47.33 -5.18
C ALA A 337 40.47 48.72 -5.82
N GLN A 338 40.50 49.75 -4.94
CA GLN A 338 40.99 51.13 -5.13
C GLN A 338 40.20 52.12 -6.02
N ASN A 339 39.67 53.20 -5.40
CA ASN A 339 40.15 54.59 -5.54
C ASN A 339 39.16 55.61 -4.92
N HIS A 340 39.50 56.17 -3.76
CA HIS A 340 39.71 57.61 -3.49
C HIS A 340 39.86 57.87 -1.99
#